data_AF-A0A8H4ASP4-F1
#
_entry.id   AF-A0A8H4ASP4-F1
#
_cell.length_a   1.000
_cell.length_b   1.000
_cell.length_c   1.000
_cell.angle_alpha   90.00
_cell.angle_beta   90.00
_cell.angle_gamma   90.00
#
_symmetry.space_group_name_H-M   'P 1'
#
loop_
_entity.id
_entity.type
_entity.pdbx_description
1 polymer ?
#
loop_
_entity_poly.entity_id
_entity_poly.type
_entity_poly.pdbx_seq_one_letter_code
_entity_poly.pdbx_strand_id
1 'polypeptide(L)'
;MPLYNLSTIIYIVLQFISIFLLGVLVFALLTSTPQFSHTTLLQLFISAFLFNSIGLLPLLMFGDDLKIIGVHSLLCIICQKFTAFLFLPTHIFPVVLVFYLWYALVRGDLRIEQKCLYYVSGTVWLYTICNSIASILIERNHDNFGTTVSLYMCVEVFGDRRYYGYVIPNMILTGLSIPMSCHSGYILWKRWKTFSSNQNRSTAIKLGHSVRLCVFSSISSVFLMATLIPRMIMYHETNPILQYILAFSTALL
;
A
#
# COMPACT_ATOMS: atom_id res chain seq x y z
N MET A 1 19.21 11.12 24.66
CA MET A 1 18.69 11.32 23.29
C MET A 1 18.98 10.05 22.51
N PRO A 2 18.02 9.52 21.74
CA PRO A 2 18.25 8.32 20.94
C PRO A 2 19.38 8.54 19.94
N LEU A 3 20.23 7.52 19.78
CA LEU A 3 21.26 7.48 18.75
C LEU A 3 20.64 7.04 17.43
N TYR A 4 21.16 7.58 16.32
CA TYR A 4 20.71 7.26 14.98
C TYR A 4 21.89 6.98 14.06
N ASN A 5 21.95 5.76 13.54
CA ASN A 5 22.87 5.39 12.48
C ASN A 5 22.47 6.06 11.17
N LEU A 6 23.44 6.21 10.25
CA LEU A 6 23.22 6.86 8.96
C LEU A 6 22.05 6.25 8.18
N SER A 7 21.90 4.93 8.19
CA SER A 7 20.80 4.24 7.51
C SER A 7 19.44 4.57 8.13
N THR A 8 19.37 4.68 9.46
CA THR A 8 18.18 5.10 10.19
C THR A 8 17.81 6.54 9.84
N ILE A 9 18.78 7.46 9.77
CA ILE A 9 18.56 8.85 9.37
C ILE A 9 18.01 8.92 7.94
N ILE A 10 18.62 8.20 6.99
CA ILE A 10 18.15 8.16 5.60
C ILE A 10 16.70 7.66 5.53
N TYR A 11 16.37 6.60 6.25
CA TYR A 11 15.01 6.06 6.31
C TYR A 11 14.01 7.06 6.89
N ILE A 12 14.35 7.74 8.00
CA ILE A 12 13.52 8.77 8.62
C ILE A 12 13.27 9.93 7.65
N VAL A 13 14.30 10.43 6.97
CA VAL A 13 14.16 11.51 5.99
C VAL A 13 13.26 11.09 4.83
N LEU A 14 13.45 9.89 4.29
CA LEU A 14 12.61 9.36 3.22
C LEU A 14 11.14 9.26 3.67
N GLN A 15 10.90 8.78 4.89
CA GLN A 15 9.57 8.69 5.46
C GLN A 15 8.91 10.06 5.67
N PHE A 16 9.65 11.07 6.14
CA PHE A 16 9.11 12.43 6.25
C PHE A 16 8.72 13.00 4.89
N ILE A 17 9.54 12.77 3.85
CA ILE A 17 9.21 13.18 2.49
C ILE A 17 7.94 12.46 2.01
N SER A 18 7.85 11.14 2.23
CA SER A 18 6.69 10.33 1.87
C SER A 18 5.40 10.81 2.56
N ILE A 19 5.43 10.98 3.89
CA ILE A 19 4.32 11.48 4.70
C ILE A 19 3.89 12.88 4.26
N PHE A 20 4.85 13.78 3.99
CA PHE A 20 4.55 15.13 3.51
C PHE A 20 3.84 15.10 2.15
N LEU A 21 4.38 14.35 1.18
CA LEU A 21 3.79 14.21 -0.15
C LEU A 21 2.40 13.57 -0.09
N LEU A 22 2.22 12.52 0.72
CA LEU A 22 0.92 11.89 0.96
C LEU A 22 -0.07 12.87 1.60
N GLY A 23 0.37 13.68 2.56
CA GLY A 23 -0.45 14.73 3.16
C GLY A 23 -0.93 15.76 2.13
N VAL A 24 -0.03 16.21 1.25
CA VAL A 24 -0.40 17.11 0.13
C VAL A 24 -1.39 16.42 -0.81
N LEU A 25 -1.20 15.14 -1.13
CA LEU A 25 -2.11 14.40 -2.01
C LEU A 25 -3.50 14.22 -1.39
N VAL A 26 -3.59 13.87 -0.10
CA VAL A 26 -4.87 13.76 0.62
C VAL A 26 -5.57 15.11 0.62
N PHE A 27 -4.87 16.20 0.95
CA PHE A 27 -5.44 17.55 0.94
C PHE A 27 -5.93 17.97 -0.46
N ALA A 28 -5.12 17.72 -1.49
CA ALA A 28 -5.48 18.01 -2.87
C ALA A 28 -6.71 17.20 -3.32
N LEU A 29 -6.83 15.94 -2.92
CA LEU A 29 -7.99 15.10 -3.24
C LEU A 29 -9.25 15.59 -2.53
N LEU A 30 -9.17 15.92 -1.24
CA LEU A 30 -10.31 16.44 -0.47
C LEU A 30 -10.86 17.75 -1.03
N THR A 31 -10.01 18.59 -1.62
CA THR A 31 -10.40 19.88 -2.23
C THR A 31 -10.76 19.78 -3.70
N SER A 32 -10.37 18.70 -4.39
CA SER A 32 -10.67 18.48 -5.80
C SER A 32 -12.10 18.00 -6.04
N THR A 33 -12.61 18.25 -7.25
CA THR A 33 -13.90 17.69 -7.68
C THR A 33 -13.82 16.17 -7.81
N PRO A 34 -14.90 15.43 -7.45
CA PRO A 34 -14.90 13.98 -7.52
C PRO A 34 -14.76 13.53 -8.99
N GLN A 35 -13.60 12.96 -9.30
CA GLN A 35 -13.26 12.38 -10.61
C GLN A 35 -13.34 10.85 -10.57
N PHE A 36 -13.06 10.21 -11.70
CA PHE A 36 -12.95 8.76 -11.77
C PHE A 36 -11.92 8.22 -10.77
N SER A 37 -12.27 7.20 -9.99
CA SER A 37 -11.44 6.54 -8.96
C SER A 37 -11.11 7.40 -7.73
N HIS A 38 -11.77 8.54 -7.56
CA HIS A 38 -11.43 9.55 -6.54
C HIS A 38 -11.56 9.03 -5.11
N THR A 39 -12.67 8.37 -4.79
CA THR A 39 -12.91 7.89 -3.42
C THR A 39 -11.96 6.74 -3.07
N THR A 40 -11.68 5.87 -4.04
CA THR A 40 -10.74 4.76 -3.86
C THR A 40 -9.31 5.26 -3.66
N LEU A 41 -8.89 6.27 -4.42
CA LEU A 41 -7.59 6.95 -4.22
C LEU A 41 -7.50 7.62 -2.85
N LEU A 42 -8.58 8.27 -2.40
CA LEU A 42 -8.62 8.89 -1.08
C LEU A 42 -8.44 7.85 0.04
N GLN A 43 -9.13 6.72 -0.05
CA GLN A 43 -8.99 5.63 0.93
C GLN A 43 -7.57 5.04 0.94
N LEU A 44 -6.97 4.85 -0.24
CA LEU A 44 -5.59 4.40 -0.38
C LEU A 44 -4.62 5.38 0.30
N PHE A 45 -4.68 6.67 -0.04
CA PHE A 45 -3.73 7.65 0.48
C PHE A 45 -3.92 7.96 1.96
N ILE A 46 -5.15 7.97 2.48
CA ILE A 46 -5.37 8.08 3.93
C ILE A 46 -4.76 6.87 4.64
N SER A 47 -4.97 5.66 4.11
CA SER A 47 -4.41 4.45 4.70
C SER A 47 -2.88 4.46 4.69
N ALA A 48 -2.26 4.85 3.56
CA ALA A 48 -0.81 4.96 3.42
C ALA A 48 -0.22 6.07 4.31
N PHE A 49 -0.89 7.22 4.39
CA PHE A 49 -0.49 8.34 5.25
C PHE A 49 -0.46 7.92 6.72
N LEU A 50 -1.55 7.31 7.20
CA LEU A 50 -1.65 6.84 8.58
C LEU A 50 -0.67 5.69 8.85
N PHE A 51 -0.50 4.77 7.90
CA PHE A 51 0.45 3.66 8.01
C PHE A 51 1.88 4.17 8.23
N ASN A 52 2.34 5.08 7.38
CA ASN A 52 3.69 5.64 7.47
C ASN A 52 3.86 6.52 8.73
N SER A 53 2.85 7.33 9.08
CA SER A 53 2.91 8.20 10.26
C SER A 53 2.99 7.41 11.57
N ILE A 54 2.13 6.39 11.73
CA ILE A 54 2.11 5.55 12.93
C ILE A 54 3.32 4.61 12.97
N GLY A 55 3.73 4.08 11.82
CA GLY A 55 4.90 3.19 11.71
C GLY A 55 6.23 3.87 12.04
N LEU A 56 6.36 5.17 11.75
CA LEU A 56 7.55 5.95 12.04
C LEU A 56 7.69 6.30 13.54
N LEU A 57 6.58 6.38 14.28
CA LEU A 57 6.56 6.89 15.65
C LEU A 57 7.48 6.13 16.62
N PRO A 58 7.50 4.78 16.67
CA PRO A 58 8.43 4.05 17.54
C PRO A 58 9.90 4.34 17.20
N LEU A 59 10.24 4.47 15.92
CA LEU A 59 11.61 4.74 15.49
C LEU A 59 12.09 6.12 15.95
N LEU A 60 11.23 7.13 15.94
CA LEU A 60 11.57 8.48 16.44
C LEU A 60 11.74 8.52 17.96
N MET A 61 11.07 7.63 18.71
CA MET A 61 11.20 7.58 20.16
C MET A 61 12.42 6.78 20.61
N PHE A 62 12.67 5.63 19.98
CA PHE A 62 13.68 4.67 20.43
C PHE A 62 14.98 4.70 19.62
N GLY A 63 15.00 5.30 18.42
CA GLY A 63 16.17 5.34 17.55
C GLY A 63 16.75 3.96 17.26
N ASP A 64 18.08 3.84 17.30
CA ASP A 64 18.78 2.58 17.07
C ASP A 64 18.49 1.51 18.15
N ASP A 65 18.07 1.92 19.36
CA ASP A 65 17.72 1.02 20.45
C ASP A 65 16.32 0.39 20.29
N LEU A 66 15.61 0.68 19.19
CA LEU A 66 14.27 0.16 18.90
C LEU A 66 14.20 -1.38 19.02
N LYS A 67 15.23 -2.11 18.58
CA LYS A 67 15.27 -3.58 18.68
C LYS A 67 15.33 -4.10 20.11
N ILE A 68 15.93 -3.33 21.01
CA ILE A 68 16.19 -3.75 22.39
C ILE A 68 15.04 -3.29 23.30
N ILE A 69 14.65 -2.02 23.18
CA ILE A 69 13.69 -1.37 24.07
C ILE A 69 12.27 -1.42 23.50
N GLY A 70 12.15 -1.30 22.17
CA GLY A 70 10.85 -1.20 21.50
C GLY A 70 9.98 -2.44 21.67
N VAL A 71 10.56 -3.64 21.63
CA VAL A 71 9.83 -4.92 21.73
C VAL A 71 8.97 -5.02 22.99
N HIS A 72 9.42 -4.42 24.10
CA HIS A 72 8.73 -4.44 25.39
C HIS A 72 7.85 -3.21 25.63
N SER A 73 7.88 -2.23 24.73
CA SER A 73 7.12 -1.00 24.89
C SER A 73 5.68 -1.16 24.44
N LEU A 74 4.74 -0.72 25.29
CA LEU A 74 3.33 -0.63 24.94
C LEU A 74 3.11 0.21 23.66
N LEU A 75 3.91 1.25 23.45
CA LEU A 75 3.84 2.09 22.25
C LEU A 75 4.09 1.28 20.98
N CYS A 76 5.10 0.40 21.00
CA CYS A 76 5.46 -0.43 19.85
C CYS A 76 4.34 -1.42 19.52
N ILE A 77 3.73 -2.02 20.55
CA ILE A 77 2.58 -2.93 20.39
C ILE A 77 1.39 -2.18 19.78
N ILE A 78 1.03 -1.01 20.31
CA ILE A 78 -0.07 -0.19 19.78
C ILE A 78 0.20 0.19 18.31
N CYS A 79 1.39 0.74 18.03
CA CYS A 79 1.76 1.13 16.67
C CYS A 79 1.76 -0.07 15.71
N GLN A 80 2.20 -1.25 16.16
CA GLN A 80 2.16 -2.47 15.36
C GLN A 80 0.73 -2.86 14.99
N LYS A 81 -0.23 -2.83 15.92
CA LYS A 81 -1.63 -3.19 15.63
C LYS A 81 -2.27 -2.21 14.65
N PHE A 82 -2.06 -0.92 14.82
CA PHE A 82 -2.57 0.10 13.90
C PHE A 82 -1.95 -0.02 12.50
N THR A 83 -0.63 -0.20 12.42
CA THR A 83 0.05 -0.38 11.13
C THR A 83 -0.40 -1.67 10.44
N ALA A 84 -0.57 -2.78 11.17
CA ALA A 84 -1.11 -4.03 10.61
C ALA A 84 -2.54 -3.87 10.08
N PHE A 85 -3.38 -3.10 10.77
CA PHE A 85 -4.73 -2.76 10.29
C PHE A 85 -4.68 -1.96 8.97
N LEU A 86 -3.82 -0.97 8.87
CA LEU A 86 -3.74 -0.11 7.68
C LEU A 86 -3.00 -0.74 6.50
N PHE A 87 -2.20 -1.78 6.75
CA PHE A 87 -1.36 -2.44 5.75
C PHE A 87 -2.15 -3.18 4.66
N LEU A 88 -3.28 -3.78 4.99
CA LEU A 88 -4.11 -4.51 4.01
C LEU A 88 -4.76 -3.57 2.98
N PRO A 89 -5.43 -2.48 3.40
CA PRO A 89 -5.96 -1.46 2.49
C PRO A 89 -4.90 -0.91 1.51
N THR A 90 -3.68 -0.64 1.97
CA THR A 90 -2.61 -0.09 1.10
C THR A 90 -2.19 -1.06 -0.01
N HIS A 91 -2.40 -2.37 0.18
CA HIS A 91 -2.04 -3.38 -0.82
C HIS A 91 -3.19 -3.75 -1.75
N ILE A 92 -4.43 -3.73 -1.25
CA ILE A 92 -5.60 -4.14 -2.03
C ILE A 92 -6.13 -3.00 -2.91
N PHE A 93 -6.19 -1.76 -2.41
CA PHE A 93 -6.72 -0.63 -3.19
C PHE A 93 -5.97 -0.35 -4.51
N PRO A 94 -4.63 -0.46 -4.60
CA PRO A 94 -3.95 -0.32 -5.89
C PRO A 94 -4.40 -1.37 -6.92
N VAL A 95 -4.65 -2.61 -6.51
CA VAL A 95 -5.18 -3.66 -7.39
C VAL A 95 -6.61 -3.32 -7.85
N VAL A 96 -7.44 -2.80 -6.95
CA VAL A 96 -8.79 -2.30 -7.29
C VAL A 96 -8.72 -1.19 -8.33
N LEU A 97 -7.77 -0.25 -8.20
CA LEU A 97 -7.58 0.84 -9.17
C LEU A 97 -7.21 0.31 -10.56
N VAL A 98 -6.32 -0.70 -10.62
CA VAL A 98 -5.98 -1.39 -11.87
C VAL A 98 -7.24 -1.99 -12.51
N PHE A 99 -8.05 -2.68 -11.70
CA PHE A 99 -9.29 -3.30 -12.17
C PHE A 99 -10.28 -2.25 -12.69
N TYR A 100 -10.50 -1.16 -11.95
CA TYR A 100 -11.38 -0.07 -12.39
C TYR A 100 -10.91 0.55 -13.70
N LEU A 101 -9.61 0.84 -13.83
CA LEU A 101 -9.06 1.37 -15.07
C LEU A 101 -9.27 0.40 -16.23
N TRP A 102 -8.92 -0.87 -16.06
CA TRP A 102 -9.08 -1.89 -17.09
C TRP A 102 -10.56 -2.03 -17.51
N TYR A 103 -11.47 -2.12 -16.55
CA TYR A 103 -12.90 -2.25 -16.81
C TYR A 103 -13.44 -1.02 -17.56
N ALA A 104 -13.11 0.18 -17.09
CA ALA A 104 -13.52 1.43 -17.72
C ALA A 104 -12.99 1.56 -19.16
N LEU A 105 -11.76 1.08 -19.42
CA LEU A 105 -11.19 1.08 -20.76
C LEU A 105 -11.86 0.07 -21.68
N VAL A 106 -12.10 -1.17 -21.22
CA VAL A 106 -12.70 -2.23 -22.03
C VAL A 106 -14.17 -1.98 -22.32
N ARG A 107 -14.95 -1.59 -21.30
CA ARG A 107 -16.40 -1.40 -21.40
C ARG A 107 -16.82 0.02 -21.72
N GLY A 108 -15.91 1.00 -21.62
CA GLY A 108 -16.23 2.42 -21.80
C GLY A 108 -17.05 3.01 -20.66
N ASP A 109 -17.15 2.33 -19.51
CA ASP A 109 -17.97 2.76 -18.38
C ASP A 109 -17.11 3.39 -17.27
N LEU A 110 -17.10 4.73 -17.24
CA LEU A 110 -16.40 5.53 -16.24
C LEU A 110 -17.14 5.58 -14.88
N ARG A 111 -18.36 5.03 -14.78
CA ARG A 111 -19.14 5.03 -13.53
C ARG A 111 -18.97 3.75 -12.71
N ILE A 112 -18.03 2.88 -13.08
CA ILE A 112 -17.82 1.60 -12.39
C ILE A 112 -17.53 1.79 -10.90
N GLU A 113 -16.74 2.80 -10.51
CA GLU A 113 -16.49 3.09 -9.11
C GLU A 113 -17.80 3.39 -8.38
N GLN A 114 -18.65 4.28 -8.88
CA GLN A 114 -19.91 4.63 -8.22
C GLN A 114 -20.84 3.42 -8.04
N LYS A 115 -20.81 2.46 -8.98
CA LYS A 115 -21.63 1.24 -8.93
C LYS A 115 -21.10 0.23 -7.91
N CYS A 116 -19.78 0.11 -7.80
CA CYS A 116 -19.13 -0.95 -7.03
C CYS A 116 -18.50 -0.46 -5.71
N LEU A 117 -18.43 0.86 -5.47
CA LEU A 117 -17.69 1.47 -4.37
C LEU A 117 -18.04 0.85 -3.03
N TYR A 118 -19.34 0.78 -2.69
CA TYR A 118 -19.78 0.24 -1.41
C TYR A 118 -19.39 -1.22 -1.22
N TYR A 119 -19.52 -2.04 -2.27
CA TYR A 119 -19.16 -3.46 -2.22
C TYR A 119 -17.65 -3.65 -2.10
N VAL A 120 -16.86 -2.92 -2.90
CA VAL A 120 -15.40 -3.05 -2.90
C VAL A 120 -14.81 -2.48 -1.62
N SER A 121 -15.13 -1.23 -1.28
CA SER A 121 -14.71 -0.59 -0.04
C SER A 121 -15.15 -1.40 1.18
N GLY A 122 -16.43 -1.80 1.23
CA GLY A 122 -16.96 -2.61 2.32
C GLY A 122 -16.23 -3.94 2.48
N THR A 123 -15.93 -4.64 1.37
CA THR A 123 -15.19 -5.91 1.41
C THR A 123 -13.76 -5.72 1.89
N VAL A 124 -13.04 -4.69 1.41
CA VAL A 124 -11.66 -4.40 1.84
C VAL A 124 -11.59 -4.10 3.34
N TRP A 125 -12.47 -3.23 3.84
CA TRP A 125 -12.49 -2.87 5.26
C TRP A 125 -12.98 -4.01 6.14
N LEU A 126 -14.01 -4.75 5.72
CA LEU A 126 -14.49 -5.92 6.46
C LEU A 126 -13.39 -6.98 6.56
N TYR A 127 -12.70 -7.28 5.46
CA TYR A 127 -11.57 -8.19 5.45
C TYR A 127 -10.47 -7.75 6.41
N THR A 128 -10.15 -6.47 6.39
CA THR A 128 -9.14 -5.86 7.27
C THR A 128 -9.53 -5.97 8.76
N ILE A 129 -10.79 -5.69 9.09
CA ILE A 129 -11.33 -5.82 10.45
C ILE A 129 -11.29 -7.29 10.91
N CYS A 130 -11.81 -8.21 10.10
CA CYS A 130 -11.81 -9.64 10.41
C CYS A 130 -10.38 -10.16 10.63
N ASN A 131 -9.44 -9.80 9.76
CA ASN A 131 -8.05 -10.21 9.92
C ASN A 131 -7.42 -9.63 11.19
N SER A 132 -7.70 -8.37 11.52
CA SER A 132 -7.15 -7.72 12.71
C SER A 132 -7.70 -8.33 14.00
N ILE A 133 -9.01 -8.61 14.07
CA ILE A 133 -9.62 -9.30 15.20
C ILE A 133 -9.02 -10.70 15.36
N ALA A 134 -8.92 -11.47 14.27
CA ALA A 134 -8.32 -12.79 14.32
C ALA A 134 -6.85 -12.75 14.78
N SER A 135 -6.06 -11.73 14.38
CA SER A 135 -4.68 -11.52 14.86
C SER A 135 -4.63 -11.28 16.35
N ILE A 136 -5.44 -10.36 16.86
CA ILE A 136 -5.49 -10.06 18.30
C ILE A 136 -5.89 -11.30 19.12
N LEU A 137 -6.88 -12.07 18.66
CA LEU A 137 -7.36 -13.25 19.38
C LEU A 137 -6.29 -14.35 19.50
N ILE A 138 -5.54 -14.60 18.42
CA ILE A 138 -4.51 -15.64 18.39
C ILE A 138 -3.27 -15.19 19.17
N GLU A 139 -2.85 -13.94 19.00
CA GLU A 139 -1.62 -13.43 19.60
C GLU A 139 -1.76 -13.04 21.07
N ARG A 140 -2.98 -13.05 21.62
CA ARG A 140 -3.26 -12.71 23.03
C ARG A 140 -2.39 -13.51 24.02
N ASN A 141 -2.06 -14.76 23.68
CA ASN A 141 -1.31 -15.65 24.54
C ASN A 141 0.20 -15.67 24.22
N HIS A 142 0.64 -14.92 23.21
CA HIS A 142 2.05 -14.79 22.86
C HIS A 142 2.68 -13.61 23.60
N ASP A 143 3.99 -13.68 23.82
CA ASP A 143 4.76 -12.58 24.38
C ASP A 143 4.58 -11.30 23.55
N ASN A 144 4.43 -10.17 24.24
CA ASN A 144 4.21 -8.84 23.66
C ASN A 144 3.07 -8.81 22.62
N PHE A 145 2.03 -9.64 22.79
CA PHE A 145 0.91 -9.78 21.84
C PHE A 145 1.40 -10.09 20.41
N GLY A 146 2.41 -10.94 20.27
CA GLY A 146 2.96 -11.33 18.96
C GLY A 146 3.71 -10.19 18.23
N THR A 147 4.07 -9.12 18.95
CA THR A 147 4.84 -7.99 18.40
C THR A 147 6.33 -8.28 18.49
N THR A 148 7.05 -7.99 17.41
CA THR A 148 8.50 -8.01 17.28
C THR A 148 8.96 -6.72 16.61
N VAL A 149 10.27 -6.54 16.45
CA VAL A 149 10.84 -5.34 15.86
C VAL A 149 11.66 -5.74 14.63
N SER A 150 11.35 -5.11 13.49
CA SER A 150 12.15 -5.20 12.27
C SER A 150 13.31 -4.19 12.30
N LEU A 151 13.93 -3.86 11.16
CA LEU A 151 14.98 -2.83 11.15
C LEU A 151 14.49 -1.44 11.57
N TYR A 152 13.28 -1.04 11.16
CA TYR A 152 12.82 0.34 11.30
C TYR A 152 11.40 0.50 11.82
N MET A 153 10.69 -0.59 12.08
CA MET A 153 9.30 -0.56 12.55
C MET A 153 8.95 -1.78 13.39
N CYS A 154 7.94 -1.62 14.24
CA CYS A 154 7.32 -2.69 14.99
C CYS A 154 6.44 -3.54 14.06
N VAL A 155 6.69 -4.84 14.03
CA VAL A 155 6.02 -5.80 13.14
C VAL A 155 5.53 -7.00 13.93
N GLU A 156 4.45 -7.61 13.50
CA GLU A 156 4.04 -8.91 14.05
C GLU A 156 5.02 -10.01 13.62
N VAL A 157 5.11 -11.07 14.43
CA VAL A 157 5.83 -12.30 14.07
C VAL A 157 5.32 -12.82 12.72
N PHE A 158 6.24 -13.08 11.80
CA PHE A 158 5.92 -13.66 10.51
C PHE A 158 5.79 -15.18 10.63
N GLY A 159 4.64 -15.73 10.23
CA GLY A 159 4.37 -17.17 10.31
C GLY A 159 3.33 -17.63 9.29
N ASP A 160 2.93 -18.89 9.36
CA ASP A 160 2.08 -19.57 8.37
C ASP A 160 0.81 -18.81 8.03
N ARG A 161 0.12 -18.27 9.04
CA ARG A 161 -1.12 -17.53 8.81
C ARG A 161 -0.91 -16.30 7.92
N ARG A 162 0.16 -15.53 8.12
CA ARG A 162 0.47 -14.38 7.26
C ARG A 162 0.87 -14.82 5.87
N TYR A 163 1.58 -15.92 5.77
CA TYR A 163 1.96 -16.49 4.49
C TYR A 163 0.72 -16.91 3.67
N TYR A 164 -0.12 -17.79 4.22
CA TYR A 164 -1.30 -18.32 3.54
C TYR A 164 -2.47 -17.33 3.47
N GLY A 165 -2.68 -16.52 4.52
CA GLY A 165 -3.79 -15.59 4.62
C GLY A 165 -3.53 -14.21 4.04
N TYR A 166 -2.26 -13.81 3.85
CA TYR A 166 -1.93 -12.50 3.28
C TYR A 166 -1.04 -12.60 2.06
N VAL A 167 0.10 -13.29 2.12
CA VAL A 167 1.09 -13.28 1.02
C VAL A 167 0.54 -13.96 -0.23
N ILE A 168 0.01 -15.18 -0.11
CA ILE A 168 -0.51 -15.93 -1.28
C ILE A 168 -1.68 -15.19 -1.96
N PRO A 169 -2.74 -14.76 -1.25
CA PRO A 169 -3.85 -14.05 -1.90
C PRO A 169 -3.41 -12.75 -2.57
N ASN A 170 -2.55 -11.96 -1.92
CA ASN A 170 -2.07 -10.70 -2.52
C ASN A 170 -1.14 -10.96 -3.71
N MET A 171 -0.31 -12.01 -3.68
CA MET A 171 0.49 -12.41 -4.84
C MET A 171 -0.37 -12.78 -6.04
N ILE A 172 -1.48 -13.51 -5.82
CA ILE A 172 -2.43 -13.84 -6.90
C ILE A 172 -3.06 -12.56 -7.44
N LEU A 173 -3.54 -11.67 -6.56
CA LEU A 173 -4.16 -10.40 -6.95
C LEU A 173 -3.21 -9.48 -7.71
N THR A 174 -1.98 -9.30 -7.24
CA THR A 174 -0.94 -8.53 -7.94
C THR A 174 -0.52 -9.22 -9.25
N GLY A 175 -0.44 -10.56 -9.27
CA GLY A 175 -0.20 -11.32 -10.49
C GLY A 175 -1.28 -11.08 -11.57
N LEU A 176 -2.54 -10.94 -11.17
CA LEU A 176 -3.65 -10.58 -12.06
C LEU A 176 -3.65 -9.10 -12.48
N SER A 177 -3.13 -8.19 -11.64
CA SER A 177 -3.07 -6.76 -11.97
C SER A 177 -2.07 -6.46 -13.08
N ILE A 178 -1.00 -7.25 -13.22
CA ILE A 178 0.01 -7.09 -14.27
C ILE A 178 -0.59 -7.21 -15.70
N PRO A 179 -1.23 -8.33 -16.10
CA PRO A 179 -1.81 -8.44 -17.43
C PRO A 179 -2.93 -7.43 -17.67
N MET A 180 -3.72 -7.08 -16.64
CA MET A 180 -4.74 -6.02 -16.74
C MET A 180 -4.11 -4.65 -17.03
N SER A 181 -2.98 -4.34 -16.39
CA SER A 181 -2.24 -3.09 -16.63
C SER A 181 -1.64 -3.05 -18.03
N CYS A 182 -1.03 -4.16 -18.49
CA CYS A 182 -0.50 -4.28 -19.85
C CYS A 182 -1.60 -4.10 -20.90
N HIS A 183 -2.75 -4.77 -20.72
CA HIS A 183 -3.89 -4.63 -21.64
C HIS A 183 -4.47 -3.21 -21.64
N SER A 184 -4.56 -2.58 -20.47
CA SER A 184 -4.98 -1.18 -20.32
C SER A 184 -4.04 -0.23 -21.06
N GLY A 185 -2.73 -0.42 -20.93
CA GLY A 185 -1.71 0.32 -21.66
C GLY A 185 -1.84 0.18 -23.18
N TYR A 186 -2.08 -1.04 -23.67
CA TYR A 186 -2.32 -1.30 -25.09
C TYR A 186 -3.57 -0.57 -25.62
N ILE A 187 -4.70 -0.61 -24.89
CA ILE A 187 -5.92 0.10 -25.29
C ILE A 187 -5.68 1.61 -25.31
N LEU A 188 -5.00 2.15 -24.29
CA LEU A 188 -4.68 3.57 -24.21
C LEU A 188 -3.78 4.02 -25.36
N TRP A 189 -2.77 3.21 -25.72
CA TRP A 189 -1.91 3.48 -26.87
C TRP A 189 -2.71 3.56 -28.18
N LYS A 190 -3.62 2.62 -28.41
CA LYS A 190 -4.50 2.63 -29.59
C LYS A 190 -5.36 3.90 -29.63
N ARG A 191 -5.96 4.28 -28.49
CA ARG A 191 -6.78 5.51 -28.37
C ARG A 191 -5.96 6.78 -28.55
N TRP A 192 -4.71 6.79 -28.07
CA TRP A 192 -3.77 7.89 -28.24
C TRP A 192 -3.44 8.12 -29.72
N LYS A 193 -3.17 7.05 -30.48
CA LYS A 193 -2.93 7.14 -31.92
C LYS A 193 -4.11 7.75 -32.67
N THR A 194 -5.34 7.36 -32.32
CA THR A 194 -6.56 7.95 -32.90
C THR A 194 -6.74 9.42 -32.49
N PHE A 195 -6.49 9.75 -31.22
CA PHE A 195 -6.57 11.12 -30.73
C PHE A 195 -5.56 12.05 -31.42
N SER A 196 -4.34 11.56 -31.68
CA SER A 196 -3.28 12.33 -32.36
C SER A 196 -3.71 12.87 -33.73
N SER A 197 -4.65 12.21 -34.39
CA SER A 197 -5.19 12.61 -35.70
C SER A 197 -6.34 13.61 -35.59
N ASN A 198 -7.18 13.52 -34.56
CA ASN A 198 -8.45 14.28 -34.48
C ASN A 198 -8.43 15.41 -33.43
N GLN A 199 -7.46 15.41 -32.51
CA GLN A 199 -7.13 16.46 -31.54
C GLN A 199 -8.31 17.14 -30.82
N ASN A 200 -9.30 16.36 -30.35
CA ASN A 200 -10.42 16.90 -29.58
C ASN A 200 -10.06 17.16 -28.09
N ARG A 201 -10.16 18.41 -27.63
CA ARG A 201 -9.87 18.85 -26.25
C ARG A 201 -10.53 17.98 -25.16
N SER A 202 -11.81 17.62 -25.32
CA SER A 202 -12.51 16.80 -24.31
C SER A 202 -11.92 15.39 -24.20
N THR A 203 -11.49 14.84 -25.33
CA THR A 203 -10.85 13.52 -25.40
C THR A 203 -9.45 13.59 -24.79
N ALA A 204 -8.70 14.68 -25.02
CA ALA A 204 -7.39 14.90 -24.45
C ALA A 204 -7.41 14.85 -22.91
N ILE A 205 -8.37 15.53 -22.28
CA ILE A 205 -8.51 15.57 -20.82
C ILE A 205 -8.80 14.18 -20.26
N LYS A 206 -9.80 13.47 -20.79
CA LYS A 206 -10.17 12.12 -20.35
C LYS A 206 -9.03 11.11 -20.54
N LEU A 207 -8.32 11.21 -21.66
CA LEU A 207 -7.18 10.37 -21.97
C LEU A 207 -6.01 10.66 -21.01
N GLY A 208 -5.76 11.92 -20.69
CA GLY A 208 -4.77 12.34 -19.70
C GLY A 208 -5.01 11.75 -18.31
N HIS A 209 -6.25 11.80 -17.81
CA HIS A 209 -6.60 11.16 -16.53
C HIS A 209 -6.37 9.64 -16.56
N SER A 210 -6.76 8.98 -17.64
CA SER A 210 -6.62 7.53 -17.79
C SER A 210 -5.15 7.10 -17.89
N VAL A 211 -4.31 7.87 -18.58
CA VAL A 211 -2.87 7.63 -18.69
C VAL A 211 -2.18 7.82 -17.34
N ARG A 212 -2.50 8.90 -16.61
CA ARG A 212 -1.96 9.12 -15.25
C ARG A 212 -2.30 7.97 -14.32
N LEU A 213 -3.55 7.51 -14.33
CA LEU A 213 -3.98 6.37 -13.52
C LEU A 213 -3.29 5.07 -13.97
N CYS A 214 -3.05 4.88 -15.28
CA CYS A 214 -2.30 3.74 -15.80
C CYS A 214 -0.84 3.73 -15.31
N VAL A 215 -0.16 4.88 -15.37
CA VAL A 215 1.21 5.01 -14.87
C VAL A 215 1.27 4.73 -13.38
N PHE A 216 0.35 5.32 -12.61
CA PHE A 216 0.24 5.05 -11.17
C PHE A 216 0.03 3.56 -10.89
N SER A 217 -0.94 2.94 -11.56
CA SER A 217 -1.28 1.51 -11.39
C SER A 217 -0.10 0.57 -11.73
N SER A 218 0.66 0.89 -12.78
CA SER A 218 1.86 0.14 -13.15
C SER A 218 2.96 0.27 -12.09
N ILE A 219 3.21 1.50 -11.63
CA ILE A 219 4.21 1.77 -10.58
C ILE A 219 3.82 1.06 -9.28
N SER A 220 2.55 1.15 -8.86
CA SER A 220 2.07 0.46 -7.66
C SER A 220 2.19 -1.06 -7.78
N SER A 221 1.93 -1.65 -8.94
CA SER A 221 2.09 -3.10 -9.14
C SER A 221 3.56 -3.52 -8.98
N VAL A 222 4.51 -2.71 -9.44
CA VAL A 222 5.96 -2.97 -9.24
C VAL A 222 6.33 -2.90 -7.75
N PHE A 223 5.87 -1.88 -7.03
CA PHE A 223 6.15 -1.76 -5.59
C PHE A 223 5.49 -2.87 -4.76
N LEU A 224 4.29 -3.31 -5.15
CA LEU A 224 3.64 -4.47 -4.52
C LEU A 224 4.46 -5.75 -4.73
N MET A 225 4.96 -5.99 -5.94
CA MET A 225 5.84 -7.13 -6.20
C MET A 225 7.16 -7.03 -5.42
N ALA A 226 7.75 -5.83 -5.34
CA ALA A 226 8.95 -5.57 -4.55
C ALA A 226 8.73 -5.80 -3.04
N THR A 227 7.48 -5.72 -2.56
CA THR A 227 7.12 -6.02 -1.17
C THR A 227 6.77 -7.50 -0.95
N LEU A 228 6.07 -8.13 -1.90
CA LEU A 228 5.56 -9.49 -1.73
C LEU A 228 6.63 -10.56 -2.01
N ILE A 229 7.50 -10.38 -3.00
CA ILE A 229 8.56 -11.35 -3.33
C ILE A 229 9.52 -11.55 -2.15
N PRO A 230 10.07 -10.49 -1.52
CA PRO A 230 10.94 -10.69 -0.36
C PRO A 230 10.23 -11.36 0.81
N ARG A 231 8.93 -11.09 1.05
CA ARG A 231 8.14 -11.78 2.08
C ARG A 231 7.96 -13.27 1.79
N MET A 232 7.84 -13.64 0.52
CA MET A 232 7.81 -15.05 0.09
C MET A 232 9.15 -15.75 0.38
N ILE A 233 10.27 -15.10 0.06
CA ILE A 233 11.61 -15.69 0.27
C ILE A 233 11.92 -15.77 1.77
N MET A 234 11.60 -14.71 2.53
CA MET A 234 11.81 -14.64 3.97
C MET A 234 11.00 -15.63 4.80
N TYR A 235 9.98 -16.26 4.21
CA TYR A 235 9.28 -17.37 4.85
C TYR A 235 10.19 -18.59 5.06
N HIS A 236 11.11 -18.83 4.12
CA HIS A 236 12.04 -19.96 4.18
C HIS A 236 13.40 -19.58 4.74
N GLU A 237 13.90 -18.37 4.43
CA GLU A 237 15.23 -17.95 4.85
C GLU A 237 15.29 -16.45 5.17
N THR A 238 15.66 -16.10 6.40
CA THR A 238 15.86 -14.71 6.80
C THR A 238 17.17 -14.17 6.26
N ASN A 239 17.08 -13.24 5.29
CA ASN A 239 18.24 -12.54 4.74
C ASN A 239 18.18 -11.04 5.11
N PRO A 240 19.27 -10.45 5.66
CA PRO A 240 19.29 -9.03 6.03
C PRO A 240 19.03 -8.10 4.84
N ILE A 241 19.49 -8.43 3.64
CA ILE A 241 19.28 -7.62 2.42
C ILE A 241 17.78 -7.54 2.09
N LEU A 242 17.06 -8.66 2.22
CA LEU A 242 15.61 -8.69 1.99
C LEU A 242 14.86 -7.83 3.00
N GLN A 243 15.35 -7.74 4.25
CA GLN A 243 14.75 -6.85 5.25
C GLN A 243 14.91 -5.37 4.90
N TYR A 244 16.06 -4.97 4.33
CA TYR A 244 16.25 -3.62 3.81
C TYR A 244 15.32 -3.33 2.62
N ILE A 245 15.28 -4.24 1.63
CA ILE A 245 14.39 -4.10 0.48
C ILE A 245 12.95 -3.95 0.93
N LEU A 246 12.51 -4.77 1.90
CA LEU A 246 11.17 -4.68 2.47
C LEU A 246 10.92 -3.34 3.13
N ALA A 247 11.83 -2.87 3.99
CA ALA A 247 11.60 -1.62 4.69
C ALA A 247 11.51 -0.43 3.73
N PHE A 248 12.39 -0.35 2.73
CA PHE A 248 12.37 0.73 1.74
C PHE A 248 11.19 0.63 0.78
N SER A 249 10.81 -0.58 0.34
CA SER A 249 9.61 -0.76 -0.51
C SER A 249 8.33 -0.41 0.24
N THR A 250 8.21 -0.76 1.52
CA THR A 250 7.05 -0.39 2.34
C THR A 250 6.98 1.11 2.65
N ALA A 251 8.11 1.82 2.69
CA ALA A 251 8.13 3.26 2.88
C ALA A 251 7.70 4.07 1.64
N LEU A 252 7.76 3.42 0.47
CA LEU A 252 7.42 4.00 -0.83
C LEU A 252 5.99 3.63 -1.30
N LEU A 253 5.28 2.81 -0.53
CA LEU A 253 3.87 2.43 -0.71
C LEU A 253 2.95 3.45 -0.02
#